data_AF-A0A418YGL5-F1
#
_entry.id   AF-A0A418YGL5-F1
#
_cell.length_a   1.000
_cell.length_b   1.000
_cell.length_c   1.000
_cell.angle_alpha   90.00
_cell.angle_beta   90.00
_cell.angle_gamma   90.00
#
_symmetry.space_group_name_H-M   'P 1'
#
loop_
_entity.id
_entity.type
_entity.pdbx_description
1 polymer ?
#
loop_
_entity_poly.entity_id
_entity_poly.type
_entity_poly.pdbx_seq_one_letter_code
_entity_poly.pdbx_strand_id
1 'polypeptide(L)'
;MIRFLFILSAALLVGCDSHNGIVRTAKVDRIIDYRCIEESLRSIQAVSNIEYAFMSGNQDMTEEMKHVFAQHRYHYTIGDINSFVSVLTNNSGSEVILFTTRNMWPPSQETVNTIRPVMDNIQVAISECCGVENFTTLVVEKCIEVQCNK
;
A
#
# COMPACT_ATOMS: atom_id res chain seq x y z
N MET A 1 -46.51 -22.35 7.23
CA MET A 1 -45.41 -21.70 8.00
C MET A 1 -44.04 -22.07 7.41
N ILE A 2 -43.74 -21.67 6.16
CA ILE A 2 -42.48 -22.03 5.47
C ILE A 2 -41.80 -20.79 4.81
N ARG A 3 -42.38 -19.59 4.94
CA ARG A 3 -41.92 -18.39 4.22
C ARG A 3 -40.92 -17.49 4.96
N PHE A 4 -40.66 -17.73 6.24
CA PHE A 4 -39.74 -16.88 7.03
C PHE A 4 -38.29 -17.35 7.06
N LEU A 5 -37.96 -18.53 6.50
CA LEU A 5 -36.60 -19.09 6.61
C LEU A 5 -35.62 -18.58 5.54
N PHE A 6 -36.10 -17.90 4.48
CA PHE A 6 -35.25 -17.51 3.35
C PHE A 6 -34.60 -16.12 3.48
N ILE A 7 -35.02 -15.29 4.45
CA ILE A 7 -34.49 -13.91 4.59
C ILE A 7 -33.21 -13.88 5.45
N LEU A 8 -32.97 -14.88 6.30
CA LEU A 8 -31.79 -14.91 7.18
C LEU A 8 -30.49 -15.33 6.46
N SER A 9 -30.57 -15.95 5.29
CA SER A 9 -29.40 -16.47 4.55
C SER A 9 -28.71 -15.43 3.67
N ALA A 10 -29.35 -14.29 3.40
CA ALA A 10 -28.80 -13.25 2.51
C ALA A 10 -27.92 -12.21 3.24
N ALA A 11 -27.83 -12.24 4.58
CA ALA A 11 -27.14 -11.22 5.36
C ALA A 11 -25.65 -11.51 5.65
N LEU A 12 -25.10 -12.67 5.22
CA LEU A 12 -23.74 -13.12 5.59
C LEU A 12 -22.70 -13.02 4.47
N LEU A 13 -23.03 -12.41 3.32
CA LEU A 13 -22.08 -12.28 2.19
C LEU A 13 -21.47 -10.88 2.04
N VAL A 14 -21.51 -10.06 3.10
CA VAL A 14 -20.68 -8.84 3.17
C VAL A 14 -19.29 -9.22 3.70
N GLY A 15 -18.62 -10.13 3.00
CA GLY A 15 -17.20 -10.37 3.18
C GLY A 15 -16.45 -9.22 2.55
N CYS A 16 -16.35 -8.08 3.25
CA CYS A 16 -15.42 -7.04 2.85
C CYS A 16 -14.01 -7.62 2.99
N ASP A 17 -13.25 -7.70 1.90
CA ASP A 17 -11.83 -7.98 1.93
C ASP A 17 -11.14 -6.94 2.83
N SER A 18 -10.90 -7.31 4.08
CA SER A 18 -10.23 -6.44 5.03
C SER A 18 -8.74 -6.40 4.68
N HIS A 19 -8.23 -5.20 4.48
CA HIS A 19 -6.80 -4.96 4.27
C HIS A 19 -6.08 -5.14 5.60
N ASN A 20 -5.64 -6.36 5.90
CA ASN A 20 -4.92 -6.69 7.14
C ASN A 20 -3.40 -6.63 6.92
N GLY A 21 -2.66 -6.19 7.94
CA GLY A 21 -1.20 -6.07 7.89
C GLY A 21 -0.69 -4.69 8.24
N ILE A 22 0.33 -4.23 7.51
CA ILE A 22 1.03 -2.97 7.77
C ILE A 22 0.80 -2.01 6.61
N VAL A 23 0.34 -0.81 6.96
CA VAL A 23 0.21 0.31 6.03
C VAL A 23 1.16 1.39 6.49
N ARG A 24 1.95 1.94 5.58
CA ARG A 24 2.80 3.11 5.81
C ARG A 24 2.46 4.18 4.79
N THR A 25 2.17 5.39 5.25
CA THR A 25 1.77 6.49 4.37
C THR A 25 2.64 7.70 4.62
N ALA A 26 3.10 8.36 3.57
CA ALA A 26 3.84 9.61 3.63
C ALA A 26 3.22 10.64 2.69
N LYS A 27 3.02 11.86 3.17
CA LYS A 27 2.57 12.99 2.36
C LYS A 27 3.75 13.87 2.03
N VAL A 28 3.95 14.14 0.75
CA VAL A 28 5.06 14.92 0.21
C VAL A 28 4.48 16.11 -0.56
N ASP A 29 4.94 17.30 -0.23
CA ASP A 29 4.46 18.60 -0.74
C ASP A 29 4.94 18.94 -2.16
N ARG A 30 5.32 17.91 -2.92
CA ARG A 30 5.71 18.00 -4.32
C ARG A 30 5.33 16.74 -5.07
N ILE A 31 5.30 16.85 -6.39
CA ILE A 31 5.05 15.72 -7.28
C ILE A 31 6.30 14.84 -7.32
N ILE A 32 6.14 13.55 -7.03
CA ILE A 32 7.20 12.55 -7.14
C ILE A 32 7.19 11.97 -8.55
N ASP A 33 8.36 11.92 -9.21
CA ASP A 33 8.51 11.21 -10.48
C ASP A 33 8.28 9.71 -10.24
N TYR A 34 7.23 9.15 -10.86
CA TYR A 34 6.90 7.74 -10.66
C TYR A 34 8.06 6.79 -10.97
N ARG A 35 8.98 7.15 -11.88
CA ARG A 35 10.12 6.30 -12.27
C ARG A 35 11.10 6.08 -11.14
N CYS A 36 11.31 7.08 -10.27
CA CYS A 36 12.23 6.93 -9.14
C CYS A 36 11.72 5.87 -8.14
N ILE A 37 10.40 5.69 -8.03
CA ILE A 37 9.83 4.64 -7.16
C ILE A 37 10.17 3.25 -7.67
N GLU A 38 10.05 3.03 -8.98
CA GLU A 38 10.41 1.76 -9.59
C GLU A 38 11.91 1.48 -9.39
N GLU A 39 12.76 2.49 -9.60
CA GLU A 39 14.21 2.41 -9.37
C GLU A 39 14.54 2.11 -7.90
N SER A 40 13.88 2.78 -6.94
CA SER A 40 14.01 2.50 -5.51
C SER A 40 13.63 1.07 -5.15
N LEU A 41 12.58 0.52 -5.78
CA LEU A 41 12.18 -0.87 -5.55
C LEU A 41 13.20 -1.85 -6.15
N ARG A 42 13.71 -1.57 -7.35
CA ARG A 42 14.71 -2.40 -8.03
C ARG A 42 16.07 -2.43 -7.33
N SER A 43 16.41 -1.39 -6.56
CA SER A 43 17.68 -1.34 -5.83
C SER A 43 17.72 -2.25 -4.60
N ILE A 44 16.58 -2.79 -4.16
CA ILE A 44 16.47 -3.59 -2.94
C ILE A 44 16.47 -5.07 -3.28
N GLN A 45 17.52 -5.78 -2.87
CA GLN A 45 17.70 -7.21 -3.18
C GLN A 45 16.54 -8.10 -2.74
N ALA A 46 15.83 -7.76 -1.67
CA ALA A 46 14.71 -8.54 -1.15
C ALA A 46 13.40 -8.35 -1.95
N VAL A 47 13.35 -7.35 -2.85
CA VAL A 47 12.18 -7.02 -3.66
C VAL A 47 12.29 -7.71 -5.02
N SER A 48 11.18 -8.28 -5.48
CA SER A 48 11.08 -9.02 -6.75
C SER A 48 9.71 -8.83 -7.41
N ASN A 49 9.56 -9.32 -8.66
CA ASN A 49 8.30 -9.33 -9.41
C ASN A 49 7.58 -7.97 -9.44
N ILE A 50 8.31 -6.91 -9.78
CA ILE A 50 7.74 -5.56 -9.82
C ILE A 50 6.85 -5.41 -11.05
N GLU A 51 5.55 -5.17 -10.83
CA GLU A 51 4.54 -4.92 -11.85
C GLU A 51 3.95 -3.53 -11.68
N TYR A 52 3.87 -2.77 -12.77
CA TYR A 52 3.38 -1.40 -12.78
C TYR A 52 1.95 -1.30 -13.30
N ALA A 53 1.11 -0.55 -12.60
CA ALA A 53 -0.23 -0.17 -12.99
C ALA A 53 -0.43 1.34 -12.87
N PHE A 54 -1.19 1.91 -13.80
CA PHE A 54 -1.49 3.33 -13.85
C PHE A 54 -2.99 3.56 -13.94
N MET A 55 -3.49 4.54 -13.20
CA MET A 55 -4.86 5.02 -13.28
C MET A 55 -4.86 6.55 -13.33
N SER A 56 -5.70 7.13 -14.18
CA SER A 56 -5.76 8.58 -14.37
C SER A 56 -7.17 9.09 -14.50
N GLY A 57 -7.40 10.30 -13.98
CA GLY A 57 -8.68 11.00 -14.11
C GLY A 57 -9.81 10.42 -13.27
N ASN A 58 -10.91 11.17 -13.20
CA ASN A 58 -12.01 10.91 -12.27
C ASN A 58 -12.83 9.65 -12.58
N GLN A 59 -12.71 9.10 -13.79
CA GLN A 59 -13.50 7.94 -14.22
C GLN A 59 -12.93 6.62 -13.68
N ASP A 60 -11.61 6.55 -13.53
CA ASP A 60 -10.94 5.35 -13.04
C ASP A 60 -10.81 5.34 -11.51
N MET A 61 -10.94 6.50 -10.86
CA MET A 61 -10.76 6.65 -9.41
C MET A 61 -12.03 6.34 -8.62
N THR A 62 -11.86 5.78 -7.42
CA THR A 62 -12.94 5.64 -6.45
C THR A 62 -13.41 7.00 -5.94
N GLU A 63 -14.62 7.09 -5.37
CA GLU A 63 -15.15 8.32 -4.76
C GLU A 63 -14.18 8.96 -3.76
N GLU A 64 -13.52 8.15 -2.94
CA GLU A 64 -12.53 8.60 -1.95
C GLU A 64 -11.28 9.21 -2.59
N MET A 65 -10.97 8.84 -3.83
CA MET A 65 -9.79 9.26 -4.58
C MET A 65 -10.09 10.31 -5.66
N LYS A 66 -11.31 10.87 -5.72
CA LYS A 66 -11.66 11.88 -6.74
C LYS A 66 -10.83 13.16 -6.74
N HIS A 67 -10.12 13.44 -5.65
CA HIS A 67 -9.21 14.57 -5.55
C HIS A 67 -7.83 14.27 -6.17
N VAL A 68 -7.56 13.02 -6.53
CA VAL A 68 -6.33 12.52 -7.16
C VAL A 68 -6.53 12.52 -8.68
N PHE A 69 -5.57 13.05 -9.43
CA PHE A 69 -5.62 12.99 -10.90
C PHE A 69 -4.75 11.88 -11.49
N ALA A 70 -3.81 11.32 -10.72
CA ALA A 70 -2.95 10.21 -11.15
C ALA A 70 -2.63 9.27 -9.98
N GLN A 71 -2.70 7.97 -10.24
CA GLN A 71 -2.22 6.91 -9.35
C GLN A 71 -1.24 6.02 -10.09
N HIS A 72 -0.02 5.94 -9.57
CA HIS A 72 1.00 4.99 -10.01
C HIS A 72 1.13 3.91 -8.95
N ARG A 73 0.85 2.65 -9.30
CA ARG A 73 0.92 1.52 -8.37
C ARG A 73 1.95 0.52 -8.85
N TYR A 74 2.82 0.11 -7.94
CA TYR A 74 3.84 -0.91 -8.15
C TYR A 74 3.54 -2.08 -7.25
N HIS A 75 3.04 -3.17 -7.82
CA HIS A 75 2.93 -4.44 -7.13
C HIS A 75 4.32 -5.11 -7.11
N TYR A 76 4.68 -5.73 -6.00
CA TYR A 76 5.95 -6.44 -5.86
C TYR A 76 5.85 -7.54 -4.81
N THR A 77 6.87 -8.40 -4.76
CA THR A 77 6.96 -9.48 -3.77
C THR A 77 8.20 -9.37 -2.89
N ILE A 78 8.04 -9.70 -1.61
CA ILE A 78 9.12 -9.93 -0.65
C ILE A 78 9.06 -11.40 -0.24
N GLY A 79 9.91 -12.25 -0.81
CA GLY A 79 9.74 -13.69 -0.67
C GLY A 79 8.41 -14.15 -1.29
N ASP A 80 7.51 -14.72 -0.49
CA ASP A 80 6.16 -15.16 -0.90
C ASP A 80 5.05 -14.15 -0.53
N ILE A 81 5.42 -12.95 -0.10
CA ILE A 81 4.49 -11.93 0.41
C ILE A 81 4.21 -10.90 -0.67
N ASN A 82 2.93 -10.63 -0.93
CA ASN A 82 2.49 -9.63 -1.90
C ASN A 82 2.43 -8.23 -1.26
N SER A 83 3.01 -7.26 -1.95
CA SER A 83 3.09 -5.89 -1.48
C SER A 83 2.79 -4.93 -2.62
N PHE A 84 2.52 -3.67 -2.27
CA PHE A 84 2.50 -2.60 -3.24
C PHE A 84 3.02 -1.28 -2.69
N VAL A 85 3.57 -0.45 -3.58
CA VAL A 85 3.72 1.00 -3.37
C VAL A 85 2.75 1.72 -4.30
N SER A 86 1.95 2.65 -3.78
CA SER A 86 1.12 3.54 -4.58
C SER A 86 1.58 4.98 -4.39
N VAL A 87 1.71 5.72 -5.49
CA VAL A 87 1.88 7.17 -5.49
C VAL A 87 0.61 7.80 -6.03
N LEU A 88 -0.13 8.46 -5.14
CA LEU A 88 -1.31 9.24 -5.47
C LEU A 88 -0.86 10.69 -5.67
N THR A 89 -1.19 11.30 -6.79
CA THR A 89 -0.83 12.69 -7.09
C THR A 89 -2.07 13.57 -7.22
N ASN A 90 -2.04 14.69 -6.52
CA ASN A 90 -3.08 15.71 -6.53
C ASN A 90 -2.44 17.12 -6.60
N ASN A 91 -3.27 18.16 -6.51
CA ASN A 91 -2.81 19.56 -6.61
C ASN A 91 -1.88 19.98 -5.44
N SER A 92 -1.85 19.23 -4.35
CA SER A 92 -1.04 19.51 -3.16
C SER A 92 0.28 18.73 -3.12
N GLY A 93 0.54 17.87 -4.11
CA GLY A 93 1.74 17.03 -4.19
C GLY A 93 1.42 15.54 -4.32
N SER A 94 2.24 14.71 -3.70
CA SER A 94 2.14 13.25 -3.76
C SER A 94 1.94 12.61 -2.39
N GLU A 95 1.07 11.62 -2.32
CA GLU A 95 0.94 10.70 -1.18
C GLU A 95 1.50 9.33 -1.58
N VAL A 96 2.50 8.86 -0.84
CA VAL A 96 3.12 7.56 -1.04
C VAL A 96 2.57 6.59 -0.01
N ILE A 97 1.98 5.49 -0.47
CA ILE A 97 1.40 4.44 0.37
C ILE A 97 2.17 3.16 0.12
N LEU A 98 2.82 2.63 1.15
CA LEU A 98 3.41 1.31 1.16
C LEU A 98 2.47 0.37 1.91
N PHE A 99 2.17 -0.75 1.30
CA PHE A 99 1.28 -1.74 1.87
C PHE A 99 1.87 -3.13 1.66
N THR A 100 1.77 -3.97 2.68
CA THR A 100 2.18 -5.37 2.59
C THR A 100 1.14 -6.25 3.27
N THR A 101 0.71 -7.28 2.55
CA THR A 101 -0.27 -8.24 3.05
C THR A 101 0.03 -9.65 2.54
N ARG A 102 -0.50 -10.65 3.23
CA ARG A 102 -0.51 -12.03 2.73
C ARG A 102 -1.96 -12.40 2.50
N ASN A 103 -2.35 -12.53 1.23
CA ASN A 103 -3.67 -12.91 0.72
C ASN A 103 -4.75 -13.19 1.78
N MET A 104 -5.69 -12.24 1.94
CA MET A 104 -6.96 -12.34 2.70
C MET A 104 -6.88 -12.60 4.22
N TRP A 105 -5.72 -12.95 4.78
CA TRP A 105 -5.57 -13.22 6.22
C TRP A 105 -4.62 -12.20 6.86
N PRO A 106 -4.86 -11.78 8.12
CA PRO A 106 -3.87 -11.02 8.86
C PRO A 106 -2.52 -11.74 8.84
N PRO A 107 -1.42 -11.09 8.42
CA PRO A 107 -0.11 -11.71 8.47
C PRO A 107 0.27 -12.02 9.93
N SER A 108 1.04 -13.08 10.16
CA SER A 108 1.54 -13.37 11.50
C SER A 108 2.46 -12.25 11.98
N GLN A 109 2.60 -12.09 13.30
CA GLN A 109 3.53 -11.08 13.85
C GLN A 109 4.98 -11.33 13.43
N GLU A 110 5.37 -12.59 13.26
CA GLU A 110 6.68 -12.96 12.70
C GLU A 110 6.85 -12.48 11.25
N THR A 111 5.81 -12.63 10.43
CA THR A 111 5.79 -12.10 9.06
C THR A 111 5.96 -10.59 9.07
N VAL A 112 5.20 -9.89 9.92
CA VAL A 112 5.28 -8.44 10.16
C VAL A 112 6.70 -8.02 10.56
N ASN A 113 7.31 -8.73 11.50
CA ASN A 113 8.67 -8.43 11.96
C ASN A 113 9.73 -8.65 10.85
N THR A 114 9.48 -9.58 9.93
CA THR A 114 10.37 -9.88 8.79
C THR A 114 10.26 -8.82 7.70
N ILE A 115 9.05 -8.33 7.39
CA ILE A 115 8.83 -7.36 6.30
C ILE A 115 9.19 -5.92 6.68
N ARG A 116 9.09 -5.54 7.96
CA ARG A 116 9.27 -4.13 8.37
C ARG A 116 10.65 -3.57 8.02
N PRO A 117 11.77 -4.29 8.25
CA PRO A 117 13.09 -3.83 7.82
C PRO A 117 13.19 -3.64 6.31
N VAL A 118 12.51 -4.48 5.51
CA VAL A 118 12.47 -4.31 4.06
C VAL A 118 11.68 -3.05 3.70
N MET A 119 10.54 -2.80 4.34
CA MET A 119 9.78 -1.56 4.16
C MET A 119 10.56 -0.31 4.61
N ASP A 120 11.42 -0.41 5.63
CA ASP A 120 12.31 0.68 6.05
C ASP A 120 13.37 0.96 4.97
N ASN A 121 13.97 -0.09 4.41
CA ASN A 121 14.90 0.03 3.27
C ASN A 121 14.23 0.65 2.04
N ILE A 122 12.95 0.32 1.77
CA ILE A 122 12.17 0.96 0.69
C ILE A 122 12.03 2.45 0.94
N GLN A 123 11.72 2.88 2.16
CA GLN A 123 11.60 4.31 2.48
C GLN A 123 12.93 5.06 2.31
N VAL A 124 14.05 4.45 2.74
CA VAL A 124 15.38 5.02 2.55
C VAL A 124 15.69 5.15 1.05
N ALA A 125 15.47 4.08 0.28
CA ALA A 125 15.71 4.08 -1.17
C ALA A 125 14.83 5.11 -1.90
N ILE A 126 13.58 5.32 -1.47
CA ILE A 126 12.69 6.38 -1.99
C ILE A 126 13.26 7.75 -1.63
N SER A 127 13.69 7.97 -0.39
CA SER A 127 14.30 9.23 0.04
C SER A 127 15.51 9.60 -0.83
N GLU A 128 16.39 8.64 -1.07
CA GLU A 128 17.61 8.82 -1.85
C GLU A 128 17.34 8.97 -3.36
N CYS A 129 16.61 8.04 -3.97
CA CYS A 129 16.42 8.03 -5.44
C CYS A 129 15.44 9.11 -5.90
N CYS A 130 14.39 9.38 -5.11
CA CYS A 130 13.42 10.42 -5.42
C CYS A 130 13.83 11.79 -4.90
N GLY A 131 14.96 11.88 -4.18
CA GLY A 131 15.49 13.11 -3.59
C GLY A 131 14.57 13.76 -2.54
N VAL A 132 13.73 12.96 -1.86
CA VAL A 132 12.78 13.46 -0.87
C VAL A 132 13.48 13.45 0.49
N GLU A 133 14.01 14.60 0.89
CA GLU A 133 14.70 14.74 2.16
C GLU A 133 13.79 14.37 3.35
N ASN A 134 14.34 13.63 4.30
CA ASN A 134 13.64 13.19 5.51
C ASN A 134 12.33 12.41 5.24
N PHE A 135 12.23 11.68 4.13
CA PHE A 135 11.03 10.91 3.78
C PHE A 135 10.56 10.00 4.92
N THR A 136 11.49 9.33 5.61
CA THR A 136 11.20 8.44 6.74
C THR A 136 10.51 9.16 7.91
N THR A 137 10.74 10.46 8.10
CA THR A 137 10.08 11.22 9.18
C THR A 137 8.66 11.64 8.82
N LEU A 138 8.30 11.59 7.53
CA LEU A 138 6.94 11.84 7.03
C LEU A 138 6.06 10.58 7.09
N VAL A 139 6.67 9.41 7.32
CA VAL A 139 5.97 8.12 7.29
C VAL A 139 5.18 7.91 8.57
N VAL A 140 3.88 7.71 8.41
CA VAL A 140 2.96 7.27 9.46
C VAL A 140 2.63 5.80 9.23
N GLU A 141 2.93 4.96 10.21
CA GLU A 141 2.60 3.54 10.19
C GLU A 141 1.25 3.27 10.89
N LYS A 142 0.46 2.38 10.29
CA LYS A 142 -0.77 1.84 10.85
C LYS A 142 -0.74 0.31 10.75
N CYS A 143 -0.97 -0.37 11.86
CA CYS A 143 -1.14 -1.82 11.92
C CYS A 143 -2.63 -2.16 12.01
N ILE A 144 -3.07 -3.11 11.19
CA ILE A 144 -4.46 -3.58 11.14
C ILE A 144 -4.45 -5.07 11.47
N GLU A 145 -5.09 -5.44 12.58
CA GLU A 145 -5.14 -6.82 13.12
C GLU A 145 -3.76 -7.42 13.47
N VAL A 146 -2.72 -6.58 13.59
CA VAL A 146 -1.35 -6.94 14.00
C VAL A 146 -0.75 -5.88 14.93
N GLN A 147 0.36 -6.18 15.60
CA GLN A 147 0.99 -5.24 16.53
C GLN A 147 2.07 -4.40 15.86
N CYS A 148 2.03 -3.08 16.07
CA CYS A 148 3.10 -2.14 15.74
C CYS A 148 4.15 -2.14 16.87
N ASN A 149 4.78 -3.27 17.15
CA ASN A 149 5.85 -3.33 18.16
C ASN A 149 7.12 -2.72 17.58
N LYS A 150 7.57 -1.57 18.07
CA LYS A 150 8.80 -0.90 17.59
C LYS A 150 10.03 -1.78 17.72
#